data_AF-A0A935HIM3-F1
#
_entry.id   AF-A0A935HIM3-F1
#
_cell.length_a   1.000
_cell.length_b   1.000
_cell.length_c   1.000
_cell.angle_alpha   90.00
_cell.angle_beta   90.00
_cell.angle_gamma   90.00
#
_symmetry.space_group_name_H-M   'P 1'
#
loop_
_entity.id
_entity.type
_entity.pdbx_description
1 polymer ?
#
loop_
_entity_poly.entity_id
_entity_poly.type
_entity_poly.pdbx_seq_one_letter_code
_entity_poly.pdbx_strand_id
1 'polypeptide(L)'
;MVPNNPLLPKAKTERKITEMCGVFGRSKQAYYKQLHHKADTTVKEETIVGLIKKKREIWKRGSGRNLHQCLLPELKQHGIKIGRDKFFDVLRNNHLLIKSKRCRTKPLAVIIILTVIKM
;
A
#
# COMPACT_ATOMS: atom_id res chain seq x y z
N MET A 1 -16.32 -2.40 21.29
CA MET A 1 -16.05 -1.20 22.10
C MET A 1 -15.36 -0.18 21.19
N VAL A 2 -15.95 0.99 21.00
CA VAL A 2 -15.40 2.07 20.14
C VAL A 2 -14.28 2.79 20.91
N PRO A 3 -13.08 3.04 20.34
CA PRO A 3 -12.03 3.76 21.02
C PRO A 3 -12.49 5.19 21.27
N ASN A 4 -12.24 5.65 22.49
CA ASN A 4 -12.52 7.01 22.91
C ASN A 4 -11.59 7.98 22.17
N ASN A 5 -12.15 8.75 21.23
CA ASN A 5 -11.53 9.98 20.74
C ASN A 5 -11.86 11.11 21.74
N PRO A 6 -10.88 11.76 22.40
CA PRO A 6 -11.13 12.72 23.48
C PRO A 6 -11.44 14.16 23.02
N LEU A 7 -11.37 14.46 21.72
CA LEU A 7 -11.47 15.84 21.22
C LEU A 7 -12.83 16.12 20.58
N LEU A 8 -13.88 16.36 21.40
CA LEU A 8 -15.13 17.14 21.17
C LEU A 8 -16.37 16.51 21.86
N PRO A 9 -17.39 17.31 22.25
CA PRO A 9 -18.57 16.83 22.97
C PRO A 9 -19.35 15.77 22.17
N LYS A 10 -19.32 14.53 22.69
CA LYS A 10 -19.81 13.28 22.07
C LYS A 10 -21.18 13.42 21.39
N ALA A 11 -22.12 14.12 22.05
CA ALA A 11 -23.51 14.18 21.61
C ALA A 11 -23.73 14.91 20.27
N LYS A 12 -22.99 15.98 19.97
CA LYS A 12 -23.20 16.78 18.74
C LYS A 12 -22.67 16.05 17.50
N THR A 13 -21.49 15.45 17.62
CA THR A 13 -20.85 14.68 16.55
C THR A 13 -21.62 13.41 16.25
N GLU A 14 -22.16 12.74 17.27
CA GLU A 14 -22.94 11.51 17.09
C GLU A 14 -24.25 11.73 16.33
N ARG A 15 -24.97 12.83 16.59
CA ARG A 15 -26.19 13.18 15.84
C ARG A 15 -25.88 13.44 14.37
N LYS A 16 -24.81 14.21 14.09
CA LYS A 16 -24.37 14.52 12.73
C LYS A 16 -23.95 13.27 11.95
N ILE A 17 -23.28 12.30 12.58
CA ILE A 17 -22.92 11.03 11.93
C ILE A 17 -24.17 10.23 11.61
N THR A 18 -25.15 10.16 12.52
CA THR A 18 -26.42 9.46 12.27
C THR A 18 -27.17 10.07 11.09
N GLU A 19 -27.25 11.40 11.02
CA GLU A 19 -27.90 12.13 9.93
C GLU A 19 -27.21 11.86 8.59
N MET A 20 -25.88 12.02 8.51
CA MET A 20 -25.12 11.72 7.29
C MET A 20 -25.29 10.24 6.88
N CYS A 21 -25.21 9.31 7.83
CA CYS A 21 -25.43 7.90 7.56
C CYS A 21 -26.84 7.64 6.99
N GLY A 22 -27.86 8.35 7.48
CA GLY A 22 -29.22 8.32 6.94
C GLY A 22 -29.28 8.77 5.47
N VAL A 23 -28.65 9.91 5.14
CA VAL A 23 -28.57 10.41 3.75
C VAL A 23 -27.86 9.41 2.82
N PHE A 24 -26.82 8.72 3.30
CA PHE A 24 -26.07 7.73 2.53
C PHE A 24 -26.67 6.31 2.56
N GLY A 25 -27.82 6.09 3.21
CA GLY A 25 -28.45 4.77 3.31
C GLY A 25 -27.59 3.74 4.06
N ARG A 26 -26.78 4.16 5.04
CA ARG A 26 -25.91 3.30 5.85
C ARG A 26 -26.29 3.42 7.32
N SER A 27 -25.98 2.39 8.12
CA SER A 27 -26.14 2.49 9.57
C SER A 27 -24.90 3.11 10.23
N LYS A 28 -25.10 3.85 11.34
CA LYS A 28 -24.02 4.37 12.19
C LYS A 28 -23.03 3.27 12.58
N GLN A 29 -23.53 2.07 12.88
CA GLN A 29 -22.71 0.90 13.23
C GLN A 29 -21.84 0.44 12.06
N ALA A 30 -22.36 0.42 10.83
CA ALA A 30 -21.60 0.07 9.64
C ALA A 30 -20.47 1.08 9.38
N TYR A 31 -20.72 2.38 9.61
CA TYR A 31 -19.70 3.42 9.52
C TYR A 31 -18.55 3.17 10.50
N TYR A 32 -18.84 2.96 11.78
CA TYR A 32 -17.77 2.69 12.76
C TYR A 32 -17.06 1.38 12.47
N LYS A 33 -17.77 0.32 12.09
CA LYS A 33 -17.15 -0.95 11.69
C LYS A 33 -16.15 -0.74 10.55
N GLN A 34 -16.51 0.07 9.55
CA GLN A 34 -15.59 0.43 8.46
C GLN A 34 -14.40 1.23 8.97
N LEU A 35 -14.62 2.21 9.86
CA LEU A 35 -13.55 3.04 10.42
C LEU A 35 -12.51 2.21 11.18
N HIS A 36 -12.99 1.31 12.05
CA HIS A 36 -12.15 0.36 12.78
C HIS A 36 -11.37 -0.55 11.83
N HIS A 37 -12.07 -1.16 10.87
CA HIS A 37 -11.43 -2.03 9.88
C HIS A 37 -10.36 -1.29 9.08
N LYS A 38 -10.59 -0.02 8.72
CA LYS A 38 -9.60 0.83 8.05
C LYS A 38 -8.38 1.04 8.93
N ALA A 39 -8.57 1.44 10.19
CA ALA A 39 -7.46 1.65 11.13
C ALA A 39 -6.60 0.38 11.29
N ASP A 40 -7.24 -0.77 11.52
CA ASP A 40 -6.54 -2.06 11.67
C ASP A 40 -5.81 -2.47 10.39
N THR A 41 -6.40 -2.16 9.22
CA THR A 41 -5.78 -2.46 7.92
C THR A 41 -4.57 -1.57 7.68
N THR A 42 -4.66 -0.27 7.98
CA THR A 42 -3.54 0.67 7.82
C THR A 42 -2.32 0.24 8.63
N VAL A 43 -2.49 -0.11 9.91
CA VAL A 43 -1.38 -0.55 10.77
C VAL A 43 -0.69 -1.81 10.21
N LYS A 44 -1.47 -2.76 9.71
CA LYS A 44 -0.93 -3.97 9.06
C LYS A 44 -0.19 -3.63 7.77
N GLU A 45 -0.75 -2.75 6.94
CA GLU A 45 -0.13 -2.34 5.68
C GLU A 45 1.19 -1.60 5.91
N GLU A 46 1.27 -0.72 6.90
CA GLU A 46 2.50 -0.03 7.29
C GLU A 46 3.61 -1.01 7.70
N THR A 47 3.27 -2.03 8.49
CA THR A 47 4.18 -3.10 8.89
C THR A 47 4.72 -3.86 7.67
N ILE A 48 3.82 -4.23 6.75
CA ILE A 48 4.18 -4.93 5.50
C ILE A 48 5.10 -4.08 4.63
N VAL A 49 4.80 -2.78 4.48
CA VAL A 49 5.61 -1.84 3.71
C VAL A 49 7.01 -1.70 4.30
N GLY A 50 7.12 -1.64 5.64
CA GLY A 50 8.41 -1.63 6.33
C GLY A 50 9.27 -2.85 6.00
N LEU A 51 8.68 -4.06 6.09
CA LEU A 51 9.36 -5.32 5.74
C LEU A 51 9.80 -5.35 4.27
N ILE A 52 8.93 -4.90 3.35
CA ILE A 52 9.25 -4.83 1.92
C ILE A 52 10.44 -3.90 1.66
N LYS A 53 10.45 -2.71 2.27
CA LYS A 53 11.55 -1.75 2.11
C LYS A 53 12.88 -2.33 2.58
N LYS A 54 12.90 -2.92 3.78
CA LYS A 54 14.07 -3.61 4.33
C LYS A 54 14.58 -4.73 3.41
N LYS A 55 13.67 -5.53 2.85
CA LYS A 55 14.07 -6.60 1.91
C LYS A 55 14.65 -6.06 0.60
N ARG A 56 14.18 -4.90 0.15
CA ARG A 56 14.62 -4.26 -1.11
C ARG A 56 15.96 -3.55 -1.03
N GLU A 57 16.42 -3.21 0.18
CA GLU A 57 17.80 -2.73 0.37
C GLU A 57 18.81 -3.79 -0.10
N ILE A 58 18.52 -5.06 0.21
CA ILE A 58 19.33 -6.21 -0.19
C ILE A 58 18.99 -6.62 -1.63
N TRP A 59 17.69 -6.82 -1.93
CA TRP A 59 17.25 -7.33 -3.23
C TRP A 59 16.57 -6.26 -4.09
N LYS A 60 17.38 -5.53 -4.87
CA LYS A 60 16.92 -4.35 -5.64
C LYS A 60 15.95 -4.65 -6.79
N ARG A 61 15.98 -5.86 -7.38
CA ARG A 61 15.23 -6.22 -8.60
C ARG A 61 14.54 -7.59 -8.57
N GLY A 62 14.03 -7.99 -7.41
CA GLY A 62 13.26 -9.24 -7.29
C GLY A 62 11.87 -9.16 -7.91
N SER A 63 11.36 -10.30 -8.40
CA SER A 63 9.95 -10.44 -8.80
C SER A 63 9.03 -10.27 -7.59
N GLY A 64 7.91 -9.57 -7.75
CA GLY A 64 6.93 -9.37 -6.68
C GLY A 64 6.38 -10.68 -6.10
N ARG A 65 6.29 -11.74 -6.93
CA ARG A 65 5.88 -13.08 -6.47
C ARG A 65 6.92 -13.69 -5.53
N ASN A 66 8.20 -13.60 -5.89
CA ASN A 66 9.28 -14.13 -5.07
C ASN A 66 9.41 -13.33 -3.77
N LEU A 67 9.20 -12.01 -3.85
CA LEU A 67 9.17 -11.14 -2.67
C LEU A 67 8.05 -11.56 -1.70
N HIS A 68 6.85 -11.86 -2.20
CA HIS A 68 5.75 -12.37 -1.37
C HIS A 68 6.13 -13.68 -0.68
N GLN A 69 6.63 -14.67 -1.44
CA GLN A 69 7.04 -15.96 -0.89
C GLN A 69 8.15 -15.85 0.15
N CYS A 70 9.17 -15.03 -0.10
CA CYS A 70 10.26 -14.78 0.86
C CYS A 70 9.80 -14.09 2.14
N LEU A 71 8.77 -13.24 2.06
CA LEU A 71 8.23 -12.51 3.22
C LEU A 71 7.15 -13.30 3.98
N LEU A 72 6.56 -14.36 3.41
CA LEU A 72 5.59 -15.21 4.11
C LEU A 72 6.00 -15.62 5.53
N PRO A 73 7.23 -16.10 5.80
CA PRO A 73 7.64 -16.46 7.16
C PRO A 73 7.66 -15.25 8.11
N GLU A 74 8.22 -14.12 7.67
CA GLU A 74 8.28 -12.87 8.46
C GLU A 74 6.86 -12.34 8.74
N LEU A 75 5.98 -12.36 7.74
CA LEU A 75 4.57 -11.96 7.87
C LEU A 75 3.82 -12.86 8.85
N LYS A 76 4.11 -14.16 8.85
CA LYS A 76 3.51 -15.12 9.80
C LYS A 76 3.96 -14.85 11.23
N GLN A 77 5.22 -14.47 11.45
CA GLN A 77 5.73 -14.07 12.77
C GLN A 77 5.02 -12.82 13.30
N HIS A 78 4.71 -11.86 12.44
CA HIS A 78 3.90 -10.69 12.79
C HIS A 78 2.39 -10.97 12.88
N GLY A 79 1.94 -12.22 12.71
CA GLY A 79 0.52 -12.59 12.75
C GLY A 79 -0.29 -12.08 11.57
N ILE A 80 0.36 -11.63 10.49
CA ILE A 80 -0.29 -11.05 9.31
C ILE A 80 -0.54 -12.13 8.27
N LYS A 81 -1.82 -12.46 8.05
CA LYS A 81 -2.25 -13.29 6.93
C LYS A 81 -2.60 -12.39 5.74
N ILE A 82 -1.78 -12.43 4.69
CA ILE A 82 -2.04 -11.70 3.45
C ILE A 82 -1.90 -12.61 2.22
N GLY A 83 -2.95 -12.62 1.41
CA GLY A 83 -2.95 -13.32 0.12
C GLY A 83 -2.11 -12.60 -0.93
N ARG A 84 -1.82 -13.28 -2.02
CA ARG A 84 -1.04 -12.76 -3.16
C ARG A 84 -1.63 -11.46 -3.70
N ASP A 85 -2.92 -11.45 -4.00
CA ASP A 85 -3.55 -10.31 -4.67
C ASP A 85 -3.54 -9.06 -3.80
N LYS A 86 -3.93 -9.19 -2.52
CA LYS A 86 -3.84 -8.10 -1.55
C LYS A 86 -2.41 -7.61 -1.35
N PHE A 87 -1.41 -8.50 -1.40
CA PHE A 87 0.01 -8.08 -1.36
C PHE A 87 0.39 -7.21 -2.56
N PHE A 88 -0.08 -7.55 -3.77
CA PHE A 88 0.11 -6.70 -4.94
C PHE A 88 -0.65 -5.38 -4.86
N ASP A 89 -1.82 -5.35 -4.23
CA ASP A 89 -2.55 -4.11 -3.97
C ASP A 89 -1.77 -3.19 -3.03
N VAL A 90 -1.20 -3.73 -1.95
CA VAL A 90 -0.32 -2.97 -1.04
C VAL A 90 0.89 -2.42 -1.80
N LEU A 91 1.54 -3.22 -2.64
CA LEU A 91 2.63 -2.74 -3.49
C LEU A 91 2.20 -1.63 -4.46
N ARG A 92 1.01 -1.73 -5.05
CA ARG A 92 0.48 -0.75 -5.99
C ARG A 92 0.15 0.57 -5.30
N ASN A 93 -0.57 0.50 -4.18
CA ASN A 93 -1.01 1.66 -3.40
C ASN A 93 0.17 2.43 -2.81
N ASN A 94 1.27 1.74 -2.49
CA ASN A 94 2.49 2.36 -1.94
C ASN A 94 3.55 2.69 -3.00
N HIS A 95 3.21 2.62 -4.30
CA HIS A 95 4.14 2.86 -5.42
C HIS A 95 5.42 2.00 -5.38
N LEU A 96 5.34 0.82 -4.77
CA LEU A 96 6.45 -0.12 -4.65
C LEU A 96 6.53 -1.06 -5.87
N LEU A 97 5.60 -1.05 -6.82
CA LEU A 97 5.77 -1.85 -8.03
C LEU A 97 6.98 -1.37 -8.85
N ILE A 98 7.96 -2.26 -9.06
CA ILE A 98 9.14 -1.94 -9.87
C ILE A 98 8.68 -1.81 -11.32
N LYS A 99 8.68 -0.59 -11.84
CA LYS A 99 8.44 -0.33 -13.26
C LYS A 99 9.71 -0.63 -14.04
N SER A 100 9.61 -1.45 -15.09
CA SER A 100 10.71 -1.58 -16.04
C SER A 100 10.97 -0.22 -16.69
N LYS A 101 12.21 0.26 -16.63
CA LYS A 101 12.60 1.44 -17.42
C LYS A 101 12.59 1.00 -18.88
N ARG A 102 11.67 1.55 -19.67
CA ARG A 102 11.66 1.37 -21.12
C ARG A 102 12.89 2.10 -21.67
N CYS A 103 14.01 1.39 -21.83
CA CYS A 103 15.13 1.92 -22.59
C CYS A 103 14.66 2.02 -24.04
N ARG A 104 14.42 3.24 -24.53
CA ARG A 104 14.41 3.48 -25.98
C ARG A 104 15.86 3.31 -26.41
N THR A 105 16.21 2.19 -27.00
CA THR A 105 17.46 2.05 -27.73
C THR A 105 17.50 3.22 -28.71
N LYS A 106 18.49 4.12 -28.55
CA LYS A 106 18.81 5.05 -29.65
C LYS A 106 19.11 4.15 -30.84
N PRO A 107 18.54 4.39 -32.04
CA PRO A 107 18.89 3.58 -33.20
C PRO A 107 20.41 3.64 -33.35
N LEU A 108 21.04 2.51 -33.70
CA LEU A 108 22.51 2.38 -33.79
C LEU A 108 23.13 3.53 -34.61
N ALA A 109 22.41 4.05 -35.60
CA ALA A 109 22.76 5.24 -36.38
C ALA A 109 23.07 6.49 -35.52
N VAL A 110 22.30 6.78 -34.47
CA VAL A 110 22.50 7.97 -33.61
C VAL A 110 23.74 7.80 -32.72
N ILE A 111 24.07 6.58 -32.31
CA ILE A 111 25.29 6.30 -31.56
C ILE A 111 26.50 6.50 -32.48
N ILE A 112 26.49 5.91 -33.68
CA ILE A 112 27.58 6.03 -34.67
C ILE A 112 27.82 7.50 -35.01
N ILE A 113 26.77 8.26 -35.36
CA ILE A 113 26.87 9.68 -35.70
C ILE A 113 27.45 10.50 -34.53
N LEU A 114 27.01 10.25 -33.29
CA LEU A 114 27.54 10.95 -32.12
C LEU A 114 28.98 10.57 -31.78
N THR A 115 29.41 9.33 -31.99
CA THR A 115 30.83 8.96 -31.80
C THR A 115 31.73 9.48 -32.90
N VAL A 116 31.27 9.53 -34.16
CA VAL A 116 32.07 10.06 -35.28
C VAL A 116 32.23 11.58 -35.20
N ILE A 117 31.22 12.32 -34.74
CA ILE A 117 31.29 13.79 -34.59
C ILE A 117 32.06 14.21 -33.33
N LYS A 118 32.30 13.29 -32.38
CA LYS A 118 33.02 13.55 -31.12
C LYS A 118 34.48 13.09 -31.14
N MET A 119 34.93 12.44 -32.23
CA MET A 119 36.35 12.22 -32.56
C MET A 119 36.89 13.44 -33.31
#